data_AF-A0A1J8PZR6-F1
#
_entry.id   AF-A0A1J8PZR6-F1
#
_cell.length_a   1.000
_cell.length_b   1.000
_cell.length_c   1.000
_cell.angle_alpha   90.00
_cell.angle_beta   90.00
_cell.angle_gamma   90.00
#
_symmetry.space_group_name_H-M   'P 1'
#
loop_
_entity.id
_entity.type
_entity.pdbx_description
1 polymer ?
#
loop_
_entity_poly.entity_id
_entity_poly.type
_entity_poly.pdbx_seq_one_letter_code
_entity_poly.pdbx_strand_id
1 'polypeptide(L)'
;GQHNFAVVRVAGNSTANFVNPIWRDTVTLGSEGDNVTIRFVTDNPGPWFLHCHIDFHLLNGFAVVMAEARNEISQVAASVPAAWGELCNSNTSALA
;
A
#
# COMPACT_ATOMS: atom_id res chain seq x y z
N GLY A 1 -4.64 10.22 4.47
CA GLY A 1 -3.20 9.93 4.71
C GLY A 1 -3.00 8.45 4.45
N GLN A 2 -1.82 7.99 4.02
CA GLN A 2 -1.58 6.56 3.76
C GLN A 2 -1.88 5.67 4.98
N HIS A 3 -2.10 4.38 4.74
CA HIS A 3 -2.31 3.42 5.81
C HIS A 3 -1.05 3.16 6.63
N ASN A 4 -1.21 3.10 7.95
CA ASN A 4 -0.38 2.27 8.82
C ASN A 4 -1.16 0.99 9.12
N PHE A 5 -0.45 -0.09 9.45
CA PHE A 5 -1.06 -1.36 9.83
C PHE A 5 -0.50 -1.88 11.15
N ALA A 6 -1.35 -2.58 11.90
CA ALA A 6 -0.96 -3.38 13.04
C ALA A 6 -0.24 -4.65 12.56
N VAL A 7 0.99 -4.88 13.00
CA VAL A 7 1.71 -6.15 12.75
C VAL A 7 1.30 -7.15 13.82
N VAL A 8 0.27 -7.94 13.53
CA VAL A 8 -0.28 -8.91 14.50
C VAL A 8 0.59 -10.16 14.64
N ARG A 9 1.47 -10.44 13.68
CA ARG A 9 2.50 -11.47 13.80
C ARG A 9 3.77 -10.99 13.10
N VAL A 10 4.90 -11.06 13.79
CA VAL A 10 6.23 -10.63 13.31
C VAL A 10 7.07 -11.81 12.84
N ALA A 11 8.07 -11.56 12.00
CA ALA A 11 9.05 -12.57 11.61
C ALA A 11 9.81 -13.10 12.83
N GLY A 12 10.15 -14.39 12.84
CA GLY A 12 10.81 -15.06 13.95
C GLY A 12 9.89 -15.34 15.15
N ASN A 13 8.59 -15.06 15.07
CA ASN A 13 7.63 -15.34 16.14
C ASN A 13 6.29 -15.87 15.60
N SER A 14 5.93 -17.10 15.99
CA SER A 14 4.67 -17.74 15.57
C SER A 14 3.44 -17.27 16.36
N THR A 15 3.62 -16.58 17.48
CA THR A 15 2.54 -16.09 18.34
C THR A 15 1.95 -14.81 17.79
N ALA A 16 0.61 -14.74 17.68
CA ALA A 16 -0.08 -13.53 17.28
C ALA A 16 -0.36 -12.60 18.48
N ASN A 17 -0.14 -11.30 18.31
CA ASN A 17 -0.46 -10.26 19.28
C ASN A 17 -1.66 -9.43 18.78
N PHE A 18 -2.83 -9.66 19.38
CA PHE A 18 -4.05 -8.89 19.12
C PHE A 18 -4.38 -7.87 20.21
N VAL A 19 -3.54 -7.76 21.25
CA VAL A 19 -3.80 -6.88 22.41
C VAL A 19 -3.17 -5.51 22.18
N ASN A 20 -1.89 -5.49 21.82
CA ASN A 20 -1.15 -4.25 21.56
C ASN A 20 -0.03 -4.48 20.53
N PRO A 21 -0.38 -4.77 19.25
CA PRO A 21 0.61 -4.89 18.19
C PRO A 21 1.23 -3.54 17.84
N ILE A 22 2.47 -3.55 17.36
CA ILE A 22 3.10 -2.34 16.81
C ILE A 22 2.41 -1.92 15.51
N TRP A 23 2.24 -0.61 15.33
CA TRP A 23 1.72 -0.01 14.10
C TRP A 23 2.84 0.60 13.27
N ARG A 24 2.88 0.31 11.97
CA ARG A 24 3.88 0.82 11.01
C ARG A 24 3.39 0.69 9.57
N ASP A 25 4.15 1.20 8.62
CA ASP A 25 3.85 1.17 7.17
C ASP A 25 4.70 0.14 6.38
N THR A 26 5.80 -0.32 6.96
CA THR A 26 6.74 -1.25 6.31
C THR A 26 7.14 -2.35 7.29
N VAL A 27 7.07 -3.61 6.89
CA VAL A 27 7.45 -4.76 7.74
C VAL A 27 8.23 -5.80 6.93
N THR A 28 9.25 -6.41 7.53
CA THR A 28 9.95 -7.56 6.93
C THR A 28 9.04 -8.79 6.96
N LEU A 29 9.00 -9.56 5.88
CA LEU A 29 8.29 -10.84 5.85
C LEU A 29 9.08 -11.98 6.49
N GLY A 30 10.36 -11.76 6.82
CA GLY A 30 11.22 -12.74 7.45
C GLY A 30 11.85 -13.72 6.46
N SER A 31 12.07 -14.94 6.94
CA SER A 31 12.66 -16.04 6.18
C SER A 31 11.63 -17.13 5.90
N GLU A 32 12.03 -18.18 5.18
CA GLU A 32 11.18 -19.36 4.97
C GLU A 32 10.64 -19.90 6.31
N GLY A 33 9.33 -20.16 6.36
CA GLY A 33 8.61 -20.61 7.55
C GLY A 33 7.97 -19.49 8.37
N ASP A 34 8.39 -18.23 8.20
CA ASP A 34 7.71 -17.09 8.80
C ASP A 34 6.34 -16.84 8.13
N ASN A 35 5.40 -16.31 8.91
CA ASN A 35 4.05 -16.00 8.44
C ASN A 35 3.60 -14.64 8.99
N VAL A 36 4.29 -13.58 8.58
CA VAL A 36 3.99 -12.21 9.00
C VAL A 36 2.57 -11.84 8.61
N THR A 37 1.82 -11.25 9.54
CA THR A 37 0.41 -10.92 9.34
C THR A 37 0.15 -9.49 9.79
N ILE A 38 -0.58 -8.74 8.97
CA ILE A 38 -0.94 -7.34 9.24
C ILE A 38 -2.46 -7.16 9.30
N ARG A 39 -2.93 -6.11 9.98
CA ARG A 39 -4.32 -5.65 9.98
C ARG A 39 -4.38 -4.14 9.81
N PHE A 40 -5.33 -3.67 9.02
CA PHE A 40 -5.64 -2.25 8.86
C PHE A 40 -7.14 -2.10 8.63
N VAL A 41 -7.65 -0.88 8.74
CA VAL A 41 -9.05 -0.54 8.48
C VAL A 41 -9.12 0.11 7.10
N THR A 42 -10.14 -0.23 6.32
CA THR A 42 -10.38 0.39 5.02
C THR A 42 -11.27 1.63 5.16
N ASP A 43 -10.70 2.71 5.68
CA ASP A 43 -11.36 4.00 5.94
C ASP A 43 -10.84 5.16 5.05
N ASN A 44 -10.16 4.83 3.96
CA ASN A 44 -9.47 5.78 3.10
C ASN A 44 -9.63 5.41 1.60
N PRO A 45 -10.71 5.86 0.93
CA PRO A 45 -11.00 5.51 -0.46
C PRO A 45 -9.86 5.86 -1.42
N GLY A 46 -9.40 4.89 -2.22
CA GLY A 46 -8.34 5.12 -3.20
C GLY A 46 -7.60 3.85 -3.65
N PRO A 47 -6.77 3.96 -4.69
CA PRO A 47 -5.82 2.92 -5.06
C PRO A 47 -4.56 3.00 -4.19
N TRP A 48 -4.34 2.01 -3.33
CA TRP A 48 -3.16 1.93 -2.45
C TRP A 48 -2.19 0.84 -2.89
N PHE A 49 -0.91 1.20 -2.98
CA PHE A 49 0.13 0.26 -3.43
C PHE A 49 0.62 -0.60 -2.27
N LEU A 50 0.64 -1.93 -2.43
CA LEU A 50 1.30 -2.87 -1.54
C LEU A 50 2.39 -3.59 -2.31
N HIS A 51 3.65 -3.44 -1.89
CA HIS A 51 4.78 -3.99 -2.63
C HIS A 51 5.96 -4.34 -1.73
N CYS A 52 6.90 -5.11 -2.27
CA CYS A 52 8.23 -5.22 -1.68
C CYS A 52 8.96 -3.87 -1.86
N HIS A 53 9.43 -3.27 -0.77
CA HIS A 53 10.12 -1.97 -0.82
C HIS A 53 11.60 -2.07 -1.24
N ILE A 54 12.00 -3.20 -1.80
CA ILE A 54 13.28 -3.34 -2.48
C ILE A 54 13.03 -2.94 -3.93
N ASP A 55 13.58 -1.81 -4.37
CA ASP A 55 13.24 -1.17 -5.65
C ASP A 55 13.36 -2.13 -6.85
N PHE A 56 14.40 -2.96 -6.90
CA PHE A 56 14.56 -3.93 -7.98
C PHE A 56 13.52 -5.06 -7.95
N HIS A 57 12.97 -5.42 -6.79
CA HIS A 57 11.84 -6.35 -6.70
C HIS A 57 10.53 -5.70 -7.15
N LEU A 58 10.30 -4.43 -6.79
CA LEU A 58 9.15 -3.65 -7.26
C LEU A 58 9.18 -3.53 -8.78
N LEU A 59 10.32 -3.15 -9.38
CA LEU A 59 10.50 -3.06 -10.83
C LEU A 59 10.25 -4.41 -11.53
N ASN A 60 10.58 -5.52 -10.87
CA ASN A 60 10.31 -6.88 -11.35
C ASN A 60 8.87 -7.36 -11.07
N GLY A 61 7.99 -6.47 -10.60
CA GLY A 61 6.55 -6.73 -10.47
C GLY A 61 6.11 -7.30 -9.13
N PHE A 62 6.94 -7.25 -8.08
CA PHE A 62 6.56 -7.75 -6.76
C PHE A 62 5.64 -6.77 -6.01
N ALA A 63 4.44 -6.58 -6.54
CA ALA A 63 3.50 -5.58 -6.09
C ALA A 63 2.04 -5.93 -6.46
N VAL A 64 1.10 -5.37 -5.69
CA VAL A 64 -0.34 -5.41 -5.96
C VAL A 64 -0.97 -4.06 -5.60
N VAL A 65 -2.12 -3.74 -6.20
CA VAL A 65 -2.89 -2.53 -5.88
C VAL A 65 -4.17 -2.90 -5.14
N MET A 66 -4.37 -2.30 -3.97
CA MET A 66 -5.60 -2.37 -3.20
C MET A 66 -6.54 -1.26 -3.68
N ALA A 67 -7.59 -1.64 -4.42
CA ALA A 67 -8.63 -0.70 -4.86
C ALA A 67 -9.70 -0.53 -3.76
N GLU A 68 -9.41 0.34 -2.79
CA GLU A 68 -10.22 0.54 -1.61
C GLU A 68 -11.45 1.42 -1.88
N ALA A 69 -12.61 1.02 -1.35
CA ALA A 69 -13.88 1.75 -1.41
C ALA A 69 -14.15 2.36 -2.80
N ARG A 70 -14.04 1.54 -3.86
CA ARG A 70 -14.12 1.99 -5.27
C ARG A 70 -15.33 2.86 -5.57
N ASN A 71 -16.47 2.58 -4.94
CA ASN A 71 -17.72 3.32 -5.15
C ASN A 71 -17.69 4.75 -4.56
N GLU A 72 -16.71 5.06 -3.71
CA GLU A 72 -16.54 6.35 -3.04
C GLU A 72 -15.42 7.19 -3.69
N ILE A 73 -14.66 6.64 -4.64
CA ILE A 73 -13.54 7.33 -5.30
C ILE A 73 -13.99 8.63 -5.99
N SER A 74 -15.21 8.66 -6.54
CA SER A 74 -15.76 9.88 -7.18
C SER A 74 -15.89 11.06 -6.21
N GLN A 75 -16.09 10.79 -4.92
CA GLN A 75 -16.17 11.81 -3.88
C GLN A 75 -14.82 12.46 -3.63
N VAL A 76 -13.74 11.67 -3.71
CA VAL A 76 -12.36 12.15 -3.57
C VAL A 76 -11.87 12.82 -4.87
N ALA A 77 -12.33 12.34 -6.02
CA ALA A 77 -11.96 12.88 -7.34
C ALA A 77 -12.28 14.38 -7.50
N ALA A 78 -13.32 14.88 -6.84
CA ALA A 78 -13.66 16.31 -6.85
C ALA A 78 -12.57 17.20 -6.23
N SER A 79 -11.71 16.64 -5.38
CA SER A 79 -10.58 17.34 -4.75
C SER A 79 -9.28 17.29 -5.57
N VAL A 80 -9.27 16.55 -6.68
CA VAL A 80 -8.08 16.39 -7.52
C VAL A 80 -7.88 17.67 -8.35
N PRO A 81 -6.72 18.36 -8.23
CA PRO A 81 -6.46 19.58 -8.99
C PRO A 81 -6.43 19.32 -10.51
N ALA A 82 -6.88 20.28 -11.32
CA ALA A 82 -6.86 20.17 -12.78
C ALA A 82 -5.47 19.82 -13.34
N ALA A 83 -4.42 20.38 -12.75
CA ALA A 83 -3.02 20.11 -13.11
C ALA A 83 -2.65 18.61 -12.99
N TRP A 84 -3.33 17.83 -12.15
CA TRP A 84 -3.08 16.39 -12.04
C TRP A 84 -3.50 15.64 -13.32
N GLY A 85 -4.60 16.05 -13.97
CA GLY A 85 -5.04 15.46 -15.23
C GLY A 85 -4.11 15.78 -16.41
N GLU A 86 -3.38 16.90 -16.33
CA GLU A 86 -2.40 17.29 -17.34
C GLU A 86 -1.16 16.39 -17.34
N LEU A 87 -0.82 15.78 -16.19
CA LEU A 87 0.35 14.88 -16.04
C LEU A 87 0.28 13.64 -16.94
N CYS A 88 -0.94 13.16 -17.25
CA CYS A 88 -1.12 12.03 -18.16
C CYS A 88 -0.70 12.37 -19.59
N ASN A 89 -0.89 13.62 -20.02
CA ASN A 89 -0.61 14.08 -21.38
C ASN A 89 0.79 14.72 -21.51
N SER A 90 1.36 15.25 -20.42
CA SER A 90 2.69 15.88 -20.46
C SER A 90 3.81 14.86 -20.69
N ASN A 91 3.62 13.62 -20.27
CA ASN A 91 4.64 12.56 -20.37
C ASN A 91 4.64 11.83 -21.73
N THR A 92 3.67 12.08 -22.61
CA THR A 92 3.71 11.59 -24.00
C THR A 92 4.60 12.43 -24.92
N SER A 93 4.94 13.67 -24.53
CA SER A 93 5.78 14.59 -25.32
C SER A 93 7.27 14.53 -24.98
N ALA A 94 7.65 13.87 -23.88
CA ALA A 94 9.05 13.76 -23.43
C ALA A 94 9.74 12.46 -23.87
N LEU A 95 8.99 11.55 -24.51
CA LEU A 95 9.48 10.28 -25.08
C LEU A 95 9.37 10.24 -26.62
N ALA A 96 9.10 11.38 -27.25
CA ALA A 96 9.15 11.60 -28.69
C ALA A 96 10.41 12.38 -29.08
#